data_AF-A0A417CC32-F1
#
_entry.id   AF-A0A417CC32-F1
#
_cell.length_a   1.000
_cell.length_b   1.000
_cell.length_c   1.000
_cell.angle_alpha   90.00
_cell.angle_beta   90.00
_cell.angle_gamma   90.00
#
_symmetry.space_group_name_H-M   'P 1'
#
loop_
_entity.id
_entity.type
_entity.pdbx_description
1 polymer ?
#
loop_
_entity_poly.entity_id
_entity_poly.type
_entity_poly.pdbx_seq_one_letter_code
_entity_poly.pdbx_strand_id
1 'polypeptide(L)'
;MKGFDLPVMDGTRKSFYGKAKVIEHDNGDICLISYSTLVARIHNGNFEKLWDGYSATTMRHINSFLLFYNLPGGGKLWWNKLEVVA
;
A
#
# COMPACT_ATOMS: atom_id res chain seq x y z
N MET A 1 -14.84 -7.50 7.46
CA MET A 1 -13.56 -7.55 6.71
C MET A 1 -13.84 -7.77 5.23
N LYS A 2 -13.26 -6.94 4.34
CA LYS A 2 -13.41 -7.07 2.88
C LYS A 2 -12.04 -6.97 2.21
N GLY A 3 -11.74 -7.92 1.33
CA GLY A 3 -10.49 -7.93 0.55
C GLY A 3 -10.75 -7.74 -0.94
N PHE A 4 -9.91 -6.98 -1.62
CA PHE A 4 -9.97 -6.80 -3.08
C PHE A 4 -8.58 -6.60 -3.70
N ASP A 5 -8.47 -6.83 -5.00
CA ASP A 5 -7.25 -6.53 -5.75
C ASP A 5 -7.11 -5.02 -5.94
N LEU A 6 -5.95 -4.47 -5.56
CA LEU A 6 -5.68 -3.05 -5.65
C LEU A 6 -5.74 -2.60 -7.13
N PRO A 7 -6.55 -1.58 -7.47
CA PRO A 7 -6.53 -0.97 -8.78
C PRO A 7 -5.18 -0.30 -9.06
N VAL A 8 -4.74 -0.34 -10.31
CA VAL A 8 -3.53 0.37 -10.74
C VAL A 8 -3.90 1.82 -11.04
N MET A 9 -3.26 2.76 -10.37
CA MET A 9 -3.55 4.19 -10.53
C MET A 9 -2.55 4.92 -11.43
N ASP A 10 -1.46 4.26 -11.86
CA ASP A 10 -0.36 4.86 -12.65
C ASP A 10 -0.56 4.79 -14.19
N GLY A 11 -1.76 4.41 -14.65
CA GLY A 11 -2.26 4.74 -15.99
C GLY A 11 -1.88 3.83 -17.16
N THR A 12 -1.01 2.83 -16.97
CA THR A 12 -0.60 1.94 -18.09
C THR A 12 -1.11 0.50 -17.98
N ARG A 13 -1.52 0.05 -16.79
CA ARG A 13 -1.98 -1.32 -16.55
C ARG A 13 -3.37 -1.33 -15.95
N LYS A 14 -4.14 -2.38 -16.25
CA LYS A 14 -5.50 -2.56 -15.70
C LYS A 14 -5.50 -3.08 -14.27
N SER A 15 -4.51 -3.91 -13.90
CA SER A 15 -4.41 -4.50 -12.55
C SER A 15 -2.98 -4.97 -12.25
N PHE A 16 -2.72 -5.30 -10.99
CA PHE A 16 -1.50 -5.98 -10.55
C PHE A 16 -1.59 -7.51 -10.65
N TYR A 17 -2.63 -8.06 -11.28
CA TYR A 17 -2.85 -9.51 -11.44
C TYR A 17 -2.78 -10.27 -10.10
N GLY A 18 -3.47 -9.77 -9.08
CA GLY A 18 -3.51 -10.39 -7.74
C GLY A 18 -2.25 -10.19 -6.87
N LYS A 19 -1.23 -9.50 -7.38
CA LYS A 19 0.03 -9.25 -6.65
C LYS A 19 -0.05 -8.10 -5.66
N ALA A 20 -1.12 -7.31 -5.68
CA ALA A 20 -1.36 -6.25 -4.71
C ALA A 20 -2.82 -6.34 -4.27
N LYS A 21 -3.02 -6.48 -2.97
CA LYS A 21 -4.35 -6.64 -2.38
C LYS A 21 -4.53 -5.66 -1.24
N VAL A 22 -5.76 -5.17 -1.11
CA VAL A 22 -6.18 -4.35 0.02
C VAL A 22 -7.14 -5.16 0.87
N ILE A 23 -6.98 -5.05 2.18
CA ILE A 23 -7.89 -5.61 3.17
C ILE A 23 -8.40 -4.47 4.04
N GLU A 24 -9.71 -4.24 4.00
CA GLU A 24 -10.40 -3.32 4.88
C GLU A 24 -10.97 -4.10 6.07
N HIS A 25 -10.54 -3.73 7.27
CA HIS A 25 -10.95 -4.31 8.53
C HIS A 25 -12.13 -3.55 9.13
N ASP A 26 -12.92 -4.23 9.96
CA ASP A 26 -14.13 -3.63 10.55
C ASP A 26 -13.82 -2.57 11.63
N ASN A 27 -12.57 -2.53 12.11
CA ASN A 27 -12.07 -1.48 13.00
C ASN A 27 -11.65 -0.19 12.26
N GLY A 28 -11.75 -0.15 10.92
CA GLY A 28 -11.35 0.98 10.09
C GLY A 28 -9.91 0.89 9.55
N ASP A 29 -9.14 -0.13 9.92
CA ASP A 29 -7.80 -0.32 9.37
C ASP A 29 -7.86 -0.79 7.92
N ILE A 30 -6.93 -0.30 7.11
CA ILE A 30 -6.81 -0.67 5.70
C ILE A 30 -5.40 -1.15 5.43
N CYS A 31 -5.24 -2.44 5.18
CA CYS A 31 -3.94 -3.09 5.01
C CYS A 31 -3.60 -3.30 3.53
N LEU A 32 -2.35 -3.00 3.15
CA LEU A 32 -1.80 -3.30 1.83
C LEU A 32 -0.89 -4.52 1.88
N ILE A 33 -1.25 -5.55 1.12
CA ILE A 33 -0.43 -6.74 0.90
C ILE A 33 0.19 -6.66 -0.49
N SER A 34 1.53 -6.67 -0.55
CA SER A 34 2.32 -6.76 -1.77
C SER A 34 2.88 -8.18 -1.89
N TYR A 35 2.48 -8.91 -2.92
CA TYR A 35 2.65 -10.36 -3.05
C TYR A 35 2.08 -11.10 -1.83
N SER A 36 2.94 -11.52 -0.92
CA SER A 36 2.58 -12.20 0.34
C SER A 36 2.99 -11.39 1.58
N THR A 37 3.53 -10.18 1.40
CA THR A 37 4.05 -9.35 2.48
C THR A 37 3.07 -8.23 2.80
N LEU A 38 2.68 -8.10 4.07
CA LEU A 38 2.01 -6.92 4.59
C LEU A 38 3.03 -5.77 4.63
N VAL A 39 2.85 -4.77 3.77
CA VAL A 39 3.88 -3.72 3.61
C VAL A 39 3.51 -2.41 4.28
N ALA A 40 2.22 -2.09 4.35
CA ALA A 40 1.73 -0.84 4.90
C ALA A 40 0.29 -0.99 5.35
N ARG A 41 -0.17 -0.05 6.18
CA ARG A 41 -1.59 0.13 6.49
C ARG A 41 -1.97 1.60 6.56
N ILE A 42 -3.26 1.86 6.52
CA ILE A 42 -3.86 3.11 6.97
C ILE A 42 -4.51 2.81 8.32
N HIS A 43 -4.06 3.49 9.36
CA HIS A 43 -4.58 3.35 10.72
C HIS A 43 -5.03 4.73 11.20
N ASN A 44 -6.30 4.86 11.60
CA ASN A 44 -6.90 6.15 11.97
C ASN A 44 -6.65 7.28 10.95
N GLY A 45 -6.70 6.94 9.65
CA GLY A 45 -6.46 7.89 8.55
C GLY A 45 -4.98 8.20 8.25
N ASN A 46 -4.04 7.66 9.02
CA ASN A 46 -2.61 7.87 8.81
C ASN A 46 -1.96 6.68 8.11
N PHE A 47 -1.06 6.96 7.18
CA PHE A 47 -0.25 5.92 6.52
C PHE A 47 0.86 5.45 7.47
N GLU A 48 0.94 4.14 7.67
CA GLU A 48 1.96 3.49 8.48
C GLU A 48 2.73 2.45 7.64
N LYS A 49 4.05 2.53 7.70
CA LYS A 49 4.97 1.56 7.10
C LYS A 49 5.12 0.37 8.05
N LEU A 50 4.88 -0.84 7.55
CA LEU A 50 4.93 -2.09 8.35
C LEU A 50 6.07 -3.01 7.94
N TRP A 51 6.78 -2.68 6.86
CA TRP A 51 7.87 -3.49 6.31
C TRP A 51 9.04 -2.59 5.94
N ASP A 52 10.26 -2.96 6.34
CA ASP A 52 11.44 -2.10 6.12
C ASP A 52 12.10 -2.28 4.74
N GLY A 53 11.74 -3.33 4.01
CA GLY A 53 12.36 -3.60 2.72
C GLY A 53 11.96 -2.61 1.64
N TYR A 54 12.65 -2.73 0.49
CA TYR A 54 12.33 -1.96 -0.70
C TYR A 54 12.42 -2.83 -1.94
N SER A 55 11.43 -2.70 -2.82
CA SER A 55 11.53 -3.15 -4.21
C SER A 55 10.81 -2.17 -5.12
N ALA A 56 11.25 -2.06 -6.37
CA ALA A 56 10.59 -1.19 -7.34
C ALA A 56 9.13 -1.59 -7.59
N THR A 57 8.82 -2.90 -7.51
CA THR A 57 7.45 -3.40 -7.67
C THR A 57 6.59 -3.03 -6.47
N THR A 58 7.08 -3.24 -5.25
CA THR A 58 6.36 -2.85 -4.02
C THR A 58 6.09 -1.35 -4.00
N MET A 59 7.03 -0.53 -4.45
CA MET A 59 6.83 0.92 -4.51
C MET A 59 5.69 1.31 -5.48
N ARG A 60 5.53 0.62 -6.61
CA ARG A 60 4.38 0.85 -7.51
C ARG A 60 3.05 0.50 -6.83
N HIS A 61 3.02 -0.60 -6.06
CA HIS A 61 1.85 -0.98 -5.28
C HIS A 61 1.51 0.10 -4.24
N ILE A 62 2.50 0.56 -3.47
CA ILE A 62 2.33 1.62 -2.47
C ILE A 62 1.86 2.93 -3.12
N ASN A 63 2.45 3.34 -4.24
CA ASN A 63 2.03 4.56 -4.94
C ASN A 63 0.57 4.47 -5.40
N SER A 64 0.15 3.33 -5.97
CA SER A 64 -1.26 3.14 -6.35
C SER A 64 -2.19 3.11 -5.14
N PHE A 65 -1.75 2.53 -4.03
CA PHE A 65 -2.52 2.50 -2.78
C PHE A 65 -2.74 3.90 -2.20
N LEU A 66 -1.68 4.72 -2.13
CA LEU A 66 -1.77 6.12 -1.69
C LEU A 66 -2.71 6.92 -2.59
N LEU A 67 -2.58 6.79 -3.92
CA LEU A 67 -3.45 7.48 -4.86
C LEU A 67 -4.91 7.04 -4.73
N PHE A 68 -5.15 5.74 -4.56
CA PHE A 68 -6.50 5.20 -4.42
C PHE A 68 -7.22 5.72 -3.18
N TYR A 69 -6.49 5.89 -2.07
CA TYR A 69 -7.01 6.45 -0.81
C TYR A 69 -6.80 7.96 -0.68
N ASN A 70 -6.37 8.65 -1.75
CA ASN A 70 -6.11 10.08 -1.77
C ASN A 70 -5.16 10.56 -0.64
N LEU A 71 -4.12 9.79 -0.37
CA LEU A 71 -3.09 10.09 0.62
C LEU A 71 -1.85 10.70 -0.04
N PRO A 72 -1.20 11.68 0.60
CA PRO A 72 0.05 12.25 0.10
C PRO A 72 1.22 11.26 0.28
N GLY A 73 2.27 11.46 -0.52
CA GLY A 73 3.52 10.71 -0.39
C GLY A 73 3.86 9.89 -1.64
N GLY A 74 4.55 8.78 -1.43
CA GLY A 74 5.00 7.89 -2.49
C GLY A 74 6.43 8.16 -2.98
N GLY A 75 6.97 7.18 -3.68
CA GLY A 75 8.35 7.20 -4.18
C GLY A 75 9.42 6.80 -3.16
N LYS A 76 10.59 6.41 -3.67
CA LYS A 76 11.68 5.80 -2.89
C LYS A 76 12.18 6.69 -1.76
N LEU A 77 12.42 7.98 -2.02
CA LEU A 77 12.94 8.91 -1.02
C LEU A 77 11.97 9.14 0.13
N TRP A 78 10.67 9.19 -0.16
CA TRP A 78 9.63 9.30 0.86
C TRP A 78 9.55 8.01 1.68
N TRP A 79 9.50 6.85 1.02
CA TRP A 79 9.45 5.54 1.69
C TRP A 79 10.62 5.30 2.64
N ASN A 80 11.84 5.66 2.20
CA ASN A 80 13.05 5.48 2.98
C ASN A 80 13.15 6.41 4.20
N LYS A 81 12.35 7.47 4.26
CA LYS A 81 12.29 8.38 5.42
C LYS A 81 11.29 7.90 6.49
N LEU A 82 10.41 6.96 6.15
CA LEU A 82 9.43 6.43 7.09
C LEU A 82 10.08 5.39 8.00
N GLU A 83 9.79 5.50 9.29
CA GLU A 83 10.08 4.46 10.26
C GLU A 83 9.01 3.36 10.18
N VAL A 84 9.41 2.13 10.48
CA VAL A 84 8.47 1.03 10.63
C VAL A 84 7.76 1.16 11.96
N VAL A 85 6.44 1.09 11.96
CA VAL A 85 5.65 1.04 13.19
C VAL A 85 5.68 -0.40 13.70
N ALA A 86 6.21 -0.59 14.92
CA ALA A 86 6.32 -1.88 15.61
C ALA A 86 5.01 -2.29 16.29
#